data_AF-A0A838F9Z9-F1
#
_entry.id   AF-A0A838F9Z9-F1
#
_cell.length_a   1.000
_cell.length_b   1.000
_cell.length_c   1.000
_cell.angle_alpha   90.00
_cell.angle_beta   90.00
_cell.angle_gamma   90.00
#
_symmetry.space_group_name_H-M   'P 1'
#
loop_
_entity.id
_entity.type
_entity.pdbx_description
1 polymer ?
#
loop_
_entity_poly.entity_id
_entity_poly.type
_entity_poly.pdbx_seq_one_letter_code
_entity_poly.pdbx_strand_id
1 'polypeptide(L)'
;MRTANRYLSEICIKNRVFNYCVEKIKNREDISLSHISSMIDEDSPDAFQKFAASEKYAVSAYVKGHKQTLKSLKFYVYRSTKLTIEFDSSLINESIFYNANKNELRIKNVPDELRKQLNNSEDEE
;
A
#
# COMPACT_ATOMS: atom_id res chain seq x y z
N MET A 1 -8.05 -11.67 -19.60
CA MET A 1 -8.86 -11.97 -18.40
C MET A 1 -8.09 -12.61 -17.24
N ARG A 2 -7.06 -13.46 -17.45
CA ARG A 2 -6.31 -14.11 -16.35
C ARG A 2 -5.44 -13.18 -15.50
N THR A 3 -4.89 -12.11 -16.09
CA THR A 3 -3.95 -11.18 -15.41
C THR A 3 -4.65 -10.23 -14.43
N ALA A 4 -5.84 -9.75 -14.77
CA ALA A 4 -6.62 -8.86 -13.90
C ALA A 4 -7.07 -9.57 -12.61
N ASN A 5 -7.45 -10.85 -12.70
CA ASN A 5 -7.91 -11.61 -11.54
C ASN A 5 -6.77 -11.88 -10.54
N ARG A 6 -5.55 -12.13 -11.05
CA ARG A 6 -4.33 -12.26 -10.23
C ARG A 6 -3.91 -10.94 -9.56
N TYR A 7 -4.07 -9.82 -10.26
CA TYR A 7 -3.75 -8.50 -9.72
C TYR A 7 -4.70 -8.11 -8.58
N LEU A 8 -5.99 -8.40 -8.73
CA LEU A 8 -7.00 -8.16 -7.69
C LEU A 8 -6.75 -9.04 -6.45
N SER A 9 -6.37 -10.32 -6.62
CA SER A 9 -6.03 -11.17 -5.48
C SER A 9 -4.80 -10.67 -4.71
N GLU A 10 -3.78 -10.17 -5.41
CA GLU A 10 -2.59 -9.60 -4.76
C GLU A 10 -2.91 -8.32 -3.97
N ILE A 11 -3.81 -7.46 -4.48
CA ILE A 11 -4.26 -6.26 -3.76
C ILE A 11 -5.04 -6.63 -2.49
N CYS A 12 -5.93 -7.63 -2.57
CA CYS A 12 -6.70 -8.10 -1.42
C CYS A 12 -5.80 -8.61 -0.29
N ILE A 13 -4.76 -9.40 -0.62
CA ILE A 13 -3.81 -9.93 0.37
C ILE A 13 -3.01 -8.80 1.01
N LYS A 14 -2.47 -7.86 0.22
CA LYS A 14 -1.73 -6.70 0.74
C LYS A 14 -2.58 -5.85 1.69
N ASN A 15 -3.85 -5.62 1.34
CA ASN A 15 -4.79 -4.88 2.18
C ASN A 15 -5.10 -5.61 3.50
N ARG A 16 -5.30 -6.93 3.46
CA ARG A 16 -5.54 -7.76 4.65
C ARG A 16 -4.34 -7.72 5.60
N VAL A 17 -3.12 -7.91 5.08
CA VAL A 17 -1.86 -7.81 5.84
C VAL A 17 -1.68 -6.40 6.41
N PHE A 18 -1.95 -5.36 5.61
CA PHE A 18 -1.86 -3.97 6.05
C PHE A 18 -2.77 -3.69 7.24
N ASN A 19 -4.06 -4.05 7.13
CA ASN A 19 -5.05 -3.81 8.17
C ASN A 19 -4.65 -4.49 9.48
N TYR A 20 -4.23 -5.76 9.43
CA TYR A 20 -3.74 -6.50 10.60
C TYR A 20 -2.58 -5.80 11.29
N CYS A 21 -1.55 -5.41 10.53
CA CYS A 21 -0.37 -4.77 11.08
C CYS A 21 -0.71 -3.39 11.69
N VAL A 22 -1.64 -2.64 11.09
CA VAL A 22 -2.11 -1.36 11.62
C VAL A 22 -2.82 -1.55 12.96
N GLU A 23 -3.69 -2.56 13.09
CA GLU A 23 -4.37 -2.88 14.34
C GLU A 23 -3.39 -3.28 15.45
N LYS A 24 -2.41 -4.15 15.16
CA LYS A 24 -1.39 -4.54 16.14
C LYS A 24 -0.59 -3.34 16.65
N ILE A 25 -0.16 -2.45 15.75
CA ILE A 25 0.53 -1.22 16.15
C ILE A 25 -0.37 -0.33 17.01
N LYS A 26 -1.65 -0.16 16.64
CA LYS A 26 -2.60 0.65 17.40
C LYS A 26 -2.73 0.15 18.84
N ASN A 27 -2.73 -1.17 19.01
CA ASN A 27 -2.86 -1.83 20.30
C ASN A 27 -1.51 -2.01 21.04
N ARG A 28 -0.40 -1.55 20.46
CA ARG A 28 0.98 -1.77 20.97
C ARG A 28 1.34 -3.25 21.14
N GLU A 29 0.78 -4.09 20.27
CA GLU A 29 1.04 -5.53 20.21
C GLU A 29 2.08 -5.85 19.13
N ASP A 30 2.80 -6.95 19.34
CA ASP A 30 3.78 -7.44 18.37
C ASP A 30 3.08 -8.08 17.15
N ILE A 31 3.72 -7.94 15.99
CA ILE A 31 3.24 -8.53 14.74
C ILE A 31 3.79 -9.94 14.60
N SER A 32 2.89 -10.93 14.58
CA SER A 32 3.24 -12.34 14.31
C SER A 32 3.46 -12.59 12.81
N LEU A 33 4.64 -13.10 12.45
CA LEU A 33 4.96 -13.51 11.07
C LEU A 33 4.19 -14.75 10.63
N SER A 34 3.92 -15.70 11.53
CA SER A 34 3.13 -16.89 11.20
C SER A 34 1.70 -16.52 10.82
N HIS A 35 1.11 -15.54 11.50
CA HIS A 35 -0.21 -15.03 11.16
C HIS A 35 -0.22 -14.33 9.80
N ILE A 36 0.79 -13.52 9.48
CA ILE A 36 0.94 -12.94 8.13
C ILE A 36 1.08 -14.04 7.08
N SER A 37 1.89 -15.05 7.37
CA SER A 37 2.15 -16.17 6.45
C SER A 37 0.85 -16.92 6.12
N SER A 38 -0.01 -17.18 7.12
CA SER A 38 -1.36 -17.74 6.89
C SER A 38 -2.33 -16.82 6.13
N MET A 39 -2.13 -15.50 6.14
CA MET A 39 -2.94 -14.57 5.34
C MET A 39 -2.52 -14.53 3.87
N ILE A 40 -1.26 -14.88 3.58
CA ILE A 40 -0.69 -14.87 2.23
C ILE A 40 -1.00 -16.18 1.52
N ASP A 41 -0.84 -17.30 2.22
CA ASP A 41 -1.05 -18.63 1.68
C ASP A 41 -1.60 -19.55 2.78
N GLU A 42 -2.89 -19.91 2.66
CA GLU A 42 -3.55 -20.82 3.60
C GLU A 42 -3.13 -22.29 3.35
N ASP A 43 -2.75 -22.63 2.12
CA ASP A 43 -2.32 -23.98 1.72
C ASP A 43 -0.85 -24.24 2.08
N SER A 44 -0.04 -23.18 2.17
CA SER A 44 1.37 -23.23 2.57
C SER A 44 1.73 -22.15 3.59
N PRO A 45 1.18 -22.21 4.82
CA PRO A 45 1.29 -21.16 5.83
C PRO A 45 2.70 -20.98 6.39
N ASP A 46 3.68 -21.84 6.06
CA ASP A 46 5.07 -21.68 6.48
C ASP A 46 5.95 -20.99 5.43
N ALA A 47 5.50 -20.88 4.18
CA ALA A 47 6.36 -20.49 3.06
C ALA A 47 6.93 -19.08 3.24
N PHE A 48 6.08 -18.12 3.61
CA PHE A 48 6.50 -16.75 3.84
C PHE A 48 7.35 -16.61 5.11
N GLN A 49 7.02 -17.34 6.18
CA GLN A 49 7.84 -17.34 7.40
C GLN A 49 9.26 -17.89 7.13
N LYS A 50 9.38 -19.01 6.41
CA LYS A 50 10.68 -19.58 6.01
C LYS A 50 11.46 -18.62 5.12
N PHE A 51 10.78 -17.94 4.20
CA PHE A 51 11.38 -16.90 3.36
C PHE A 51 11.92 -15.73 4.19
N ALA A 52 11.13 -15.20 5.13
CA ALA A 52 11.52 -14.09 6.01
C ALA A 52 12.64 -14.46 6.98
N ALA A 53 12.71 -15.73 7.40
CA ALA A 53 13.74 -16.26 8.29
C ALA A 53 15.05 -16.66 7.55
N SER A 54 15.08 -16.64 6.22
CA SER A 54 16.28 -16.98 5.46
C SER A 54 17.44 -16.02 5.79
N GLU A 55 18.69 -16.49 5.67
CA GLU A 55 19.90 -15.76 6.08
C GLU A 55 19.98 -14.33 5.53
N LYS A 56 19.40 -14.08 4.36
CA LYS A 56 19.38 -12.77 3.71
C LYS A 56 18.51 -11.74 4.46
N TYR A 57 17.48 -12.18 5.19
CA TYR A 57 16.50 -11.32 5.83
C TYR A 57 16.44 -11.49 7.35
N ALA A 58 16.79 -12.67 7.87
CA ALA A 58 17.00 -13.01 9.29
C ALA A 58 15.99 -12.36 10.26
N VAL A 59 14.71 -12.34 9.89
CA VAL A 59 13.67 -11.65 10.65
C VAL A 59 13.18 -12.52 11.81
N SER A 60 13.06 -11.92 12.99
CA SER A 60 12.41 -12.54 14.17
C SER A 60 10.97 -12.94 13.88
N ALA A 61 10.48 -14.02 14.52
CA ALA A 61 9.08 -14.46 14.45
C ALA A 61 8.06 -13.38 14.86
N TYR A 62 8.53 -12.40 15.64
CA TYR A 62 7.78 -11.22 16.07
C TYR A 62 8.52 -9.95 15.65
N VAL A 63 7.78 -9.01 15.06
CA VAL A 63 8.33 -7.73 14.58
C VAL A 63 7.56 -6.57 15.19
N LYS A 64 8.28 -5.54 15.64
CA LYS A 64 7.66 -4.26 16.00
C LYS A 64 7.24 -3.53 14.74
N GLY A 65 5.96 -3.23 14.63
CA GLY A 65 5.42 -2.56 13.46
C GLY A 65 5.88 -1.11 13.34
N HIS A 66 6.26 -0.71 12.13
CA HIS A 66 6.59 0.67 11.79
C HIS A 66 5.55 1.22 10.81
N LYS A 67 4.73 2.19 11.24
CA LYS A 67 3.58 2.70 10.46
C LYS A 67 3.98 3.21 9.09
N GLN A 68 5.13 3.89 8.98
CA GLN A 68 5.63 4.41 7.71
C GLN A 68 5.89 3.29 6.69
N THR A 69 6.43 2.16 7.16
CA THR A 69 6.81 1.00 6.33
C THR A 69 5.58 0.21 5.89
N LEU A 70 4.54 0.15 6.72
CA LEU A 70 3.28 -0.48 6.32
C LEU A 70 2.53 0.36 5.30
N LYS A 71 2.65 1.68 5.36
CA LYS A 71 1.95 2.59 4.45
C LYS A 71 2.24 2.28 2.98
N SER A 72 3.46 1.88 2.64
CA SER A 72 3.83 1.51 1.26
C SER A 72 3.20 0.20 0.77
N LEU A 73 2.64 -0.63 1.66
CA LEU A 73 1.92 -1.86 1.26
C LEU A 73 0.57 -1.55 0.62
N LYS A 74 -0.05 -0.43 1.01
CA LYS A 74 -1.40 -0.04 0.59
C LYS A 74 -1.41 1.22 -0.28
N PHE A 75 -0.47 2.15 -0.05
CA PHE A 75 -0.43 3.44 -0.71
C PHE A 75 0.80 3.56 -1.60
N TYR A 76 0.63 4.21 -2.76
CA TYR A 76 1.77 4.84 -3.42
C TYR A 76 2.14 6.07 -2.64
N VAL A 77 3.41 6.18 -2.23
CA VAL A 77 3.92 7.31 -1.44
C VAL A 77 5.16 7.86 -2.11
N TYR A 78 5.10 9.12 -2.54
CA TYR A 78 6.24 9.91 -3.00
C TYR A 78 6.29 11.22 -2.23
N ARG A 79 7.48 11.60 -1.77
CA ARG A 79 7.71 12.82 -1.00
C ARG A 79 9.00 13.50 -1.48
N SER A 80 8.88 14.78 -1.79
CA SER A 80 9.99 15.70 -2.01
C SER A 80 9.71 17.00 -1.25
N THR A 81 10.67 17.92 -1.25
CA THR A 81 10.53 19.23 -0.58
C THR A 81 9.32 20.03 -1.06
N LYS A 82 8.90 19.86 -2.32
CA LYS A 82 7.82 20.66 -2.93
C LYS A 82 6.60 19.85 -3.36
N LEU A 83 6.66 18.52 -3.29
CA LEU A 83 5.60 17.65 -3.80
C LEU A 83 5.44 16.43 -2.92
N THR A 84 4.23 16.21 -2.43
CA THR A 84 3.81 14.96 -1.80
C THR A 84 2.71 14.35 -2.64
N ILE A 85 2.89 13.10 -3.05
CA ILE A 85 1.86 12.29 -3.70
C ILE A 85 1.61 11.09 -2.80
N GLU A 86 0.37 10.94 -2.36
CA GLU A 86 -0.04 9.80 -1.54
C GLU A 86 -1.46 9.39 -1.89
N PHE A 87 -1.65 8.15 -2.33
CA PHE A 87 -2.97 7.62 -2.68
C PHE A 87 -3.02 6.10 -2.59
N ASP A 88 -4.22 5.56 -2.35
CA ASP A 88 -4.44 4.12 -2.22
C ASP A 88 -4.15 3.42 -3.55
N SER A 89 -3.39 2.33 -3.52
CA SER A 89 -2.98 1.58 -4.70
C SER A 89 -4.15 1.04 -5.53
N SER A 90 -5.32 0.84 -4.90
CA SER A 90 -6.55 0.46 -5.60
C SER A 90 -7.04 1.50 -6.61
N LEU A 91 -6.68 2.78 -6.42
CA LEU A 91 -7.11 3.87 -7.31
C LEU A 91 -6.41 3.84 -8.69
N ILE A 92 -5.34 3.05 -8.83
CA ILE A 92 -4.68 2.85 -10.13
C ILE A 92 -5.62 2.15 -11.10
N ASN A 93 -5.74 2.71 -12.30
CA ASN A 93 -6.68 2.32 -13.36
C ASN A 93 -8.18 2.53 -13.03
N GLU A 94 -8.52 3.06 -11.86
CA GLU A 94 -9.88 3.46 -11.49
C GLU A 94 -10.05 4.99 -11.66
N SER A 95 -9.32 5.76 -10.86
CA SER A 95 -9.34 7.23 -10.89
C SER A 95 -7.96 7.82 -11.16
N ILE A 96 -6.88 7.06 -10.96
CA ILE A 96 -5.51 7.48 -11.22
C ILE A 96 -4.90 6.63 -12.33
N PHE A 97 -4.37 7.27 -13.36
CA PHE A 97 -3.88 6.60 -14.56
C PHE A 97 -2.44 7.03 -14.85
N TYR A 98 -1.52 6.07 -14.86
CA TYR A 98 -0.14 6.32 -15.27
C TYR A 98 0.05 5.98 -16.76
N ASN A 99 0.60 6.91 -17.52
CA ASN A 99 1.01 6.70 -18.90
C ASN A 99 2.53 6.69 -18.99
N ALA A 100 3.11 5.49 -19.12
CA ALA A 100 4.57 5.31 -19.19
C ALA A 100 5.20 5.97 -20.43
N ASN A 101 4.51 5.97 -21.58
CA ASN A 101 5.04 6.53 -22.83
C ASN A 101 5.22 8.05 -22.75
N LYS A 102 4.36 8.73 -21.97
CA LYS A 102 4.41 10.18 -21.77
C LYS A 102 4.98 10.60 -20.42
N ASN A 103 5.28 9.62 -19.56
CA ASN A 103 5.63 9.82 -18.15
C ASN A 103 4.65 10.76 -17.41
N GLU A 104 3.34 10.47 -17.53
CA GLU A 104 2.26 11.31 -17.00
C GLU A 104 1.42 10.54 -15.99
N LEU A 105 1.09 11.16 -14.85
CA LEU A 105 0.09 10.66 -13.91
C LEU A 105 -1.16 11.53 -14.00
N ARG A 106 -2.29 10.94 -14.40
CA ARG A 106 -3.55 11.64 -14.61
C ARG A 106 -4.58 11.23 -13.58
N ILE A 107 -5.13 12.20 -12.85
CA ILE A 107 -6.20 12.01 -11.86
C ILE A 107 -7.53 12.41 -12.51
N LYS A 108 -8.51 11.49 -12.51
CA LYS A 108 -9.90 11.74 -12.92
C LYS A 108 -10.78 11.86 -11.68
N ASN A 109 -11.90 12.56 -11.83
CA ASN A 109 -12.88 12.78 -10.74
C ASN A 109 -12.22 13.37 -9.49
N VAL A 110 -11.47 14.47 -9.67
CA VAL A 110 -10.77 15.15 -8.58
C VAL A 110 -11.75 15.50 -7.45
N PRO A 111 -11.47 15.09 -6.19
CA PRO A 111 -12.34 15.36 -5.05
C PRO A 111 -12.67 16.84 -4.90
N ASP A 112 -13.89 17.14 -4.48
CA ASP A 112 -14.42 18.50 -4.40
C ASP A 112 -13.54 19.46 -3.60
N GLU A 113 -12.95 18.98 -2.51
CA GLU A 113 -12.05 19.76 -1.67
C GLU A 113 -10.77 20.18 -2.43
N LEU A 114 -10.13 19.24 -3.12
CA LEU A 114 -8.95 19.53 -3.94
C LEU A 114 -9.33 20.43 -5.13
N ARG A 115 -10.48 20.19 -5.76
CA ARG A 115 -10.97 21.04 -6.86
C ARG A 115 -11.19 22.49 -6.39
N LYS A 116 -11.75 22.69 -5.20
CA LYS A 116 -11.88 24.03 -4.60
C LYS A 116 -10.53 24.69 -4.35
N GLN A 117 -9.56 23.94 -3.81
CA GLN A 117 -8.21 24.46 -3.58
C GLN A 117 -7.52 24.91 -4.88
N LEU A 118 -7.70 24.14 -5.97
CA LEU A 118 -7.11 24.45 -7.27
C LEU A 118 -7.79 25.65 -7.96
N ASN A 119 -9.11 25.78 -7.84
CA ASN A 119 -9.85 26.86 -8.49
C ASN A 119 -9.76 28.17 -7.70
N ASN A 120 -9.71 28.12 -6.36
CA ASN A 120 -9.58 29.31 -5.53
C ASN A 120 -8.19 29.97 -5.61
N SER A 121 -7.19 29.29 -6.15
CA SER A 121 -5.87 29.88 -6.40
C SER A 121 -5.81 30.74 -7.67
N GLU A 122 -6.88 30.83 -8.45
CA GLU A 122 -6.95 31.63 -9.69
C GLU A 122 -7.56 33.04 -9.47
N ASP A 123 -8.02 33.37 -8.26
CA ASP A 123 -8.73 34.63 -7.96
C ASP A 123 -7.85 35.71 -7.26
N GLU A 124 -6.52 35.60 -7.27
CA GLU A 124 -5.58 36.59 -6.68
C GLU A 124 -4.73 37.36 -7.74
N GLU A 125 -5.29 37.68 -8.91
CA GLU A 125 -4.70 38.67 -9.85
C GLU A 125 -5.59 39.92 -10.03
#